data_AF-T1BYD2-F1
#
_entry.id   AF-T1BYD2-F1
#
_cell.length_a   1.000
_cell.length_b   1.000
_cell.length_c   1.000
_cell.angle_alpha   90.00
_cell.angle_beta   90.00
_cell.angle_gamma   90.00
#
_symmetry.space_group_name_H-M   'P 1'
#
loop_
_entity.id
_entity.type
_entity.pdbx_description
1 polymer ?
#
loop_
_entity_poly.entity_id
_entity_poly.type
_entity_poly.pdbx_seq_one_letter_code
_entity_poly.pdbx_strand_id
1 'polypeptide(L)'
;MVEFRYRGREVREEDILSIRALIERYPQESRRKLSVRLCEAWQWRQANGALRDMVCRGMLLMLERAGQITLPPVSYVRHNPLAQRSRPEPARIDKTPIEDTLHNLQPLRFEQVRRTLQEPLFNSLLEEHHSLGYEQPVGEHLKYRGVGARPSSRVPGLVLGSASPWAVATATVG
;
A
#
# COMPACT_ATOMS: atom_id res chain seq x y z
N MET A 1 -36.01 0.01 -11.31
CA MET A 1 -34.82 0.35 -12.13
C MET A 1 -33.59 0.18 -11.23
N VAL A 2 -32.48 -0.39 -11.72
CA VAL A 2 -31.26 -0.52 -10.90
C VAL A 2 -30.58 0.83 -10.85
N GLU A 3 -30.38 1.36 -9.64
CA GLU A 3 -29.87 2.73 -9.45
C GLU A 3 -28.36 2.74 -9.22
N PHE A 4 -27.80 1.69 -8.58
CA PHE A 4 -26.36 1.55 -8.36
C PHE A 4 -25.88 0.10 -8.51
N ARG A 5 -24.60 -0.07 -8.87
CA ARG A 5 -23.94 -1.38 -8.92
C ARG A 5 -22.62 -1.34 -8.16
N TYR A 6 -22.44 -2.22 -7.18
CA TYR A 6 -21.22 -2.31 -6.37
C TYR A 6 -20.67 -3.74 -6.34
N ARG A 7 -19.48 -3.94 -6.91
CA ARG A 7 -18.77 -5.25 -6.96
C ARG A 7 -19.69 -6.41 -7.39
N GLY A 8 -20.49 -6.18 -8.43
CA GLY A 8 -21.41 -7.17 -9.00
C GLY A 8 -22.77 -7.28 -8.29
N ARG A 9 -23.00 -6.57 -7.17
CA ARG A 9 -24.32 -6.46 -6.55
C ARG A 9 -25.08 -5.27 -7.12
N GLU A 10 -26.31 -5.49 -7.54
CA GLU A 10 -27.26 -4.43 -7.89
C GLU A 10 -27.90 -3.89 -6.61
N VAL A 11 -27.99 -2.57 -6.51
CA VAL A 11 -28.65 -1.86 -5.42
C VAL A 11 -29.81 -1.10 -6.05
N ARG A 12 -31.02 -1.46 -5.61
CA ARG A 12 -32.27 -0.87 -6.06
C ARG A 12 -32.73 0.19 -5.07
N GLU A 13 -33.73 0.97 -5.47
CA GLU A 13 -34.33 2.00 -4.62
C GLU A 13 -34.88 1.41 -3.31
N GLU A 14 -35.51 0.23 -3.37
CA GLU A 14 -35.98 -0.52 -2.18
C GLU A 14 -34.83 -0.86 -1.21
N ASP A 15 -33.65 -1.19 -1.74
CA ASP A 15 -32.47 -1.44 -0.92
C ASP A 15 -32.01 -0.14 -0.24
N ILE A 16 -32.00 0.99 -0.96
CA ILE A 16 -31.62 2.30 -0.40
C ILE A 16 -32.57 2.69 0.73
N LEU A 17 -33.89 2.55 0.52
CA LEU A 17 -34.90 2.81 1.55
C LEU A 17 -34.70 1.90 2.77
N SER A 18 -34.42 0.61 2.56
CA SER A 18 -34.13 -0.32 3.66
C SER A 18 -32.88 0.07 4.46
N ILE A 19 -31.84 0.58 3.78
CA ILE A 19 -30.61 1.06 4.41
C ILE A 19 -30.89 2.33 5.22
N ARG A 20 -31.64 3.28 4.68
CA ARG A 20 -32.04 4.50 5.40
C ARG A 20 -32.79 4.16 6.69
N ALA A 21 -33.80 3.30 6.60
CA ALA A 21 -34.56 2.83 7.76
C ALA A 21 -33.68 2.11 8.80
N LEU A 22 -32.68 1.33 8.35
CA LEU A 22 -31.73 0.67 9.24
C LEU A 22 -30.82 1.67 9.97
N ILE A 23 -30.36 2.73 9.29
CA ILE A 23 -29.55 3.79 9.89
C ILE A 23 -30.39 4.59 10.90
N GLU A 24 -31.61 4.97 10.54
CA GLU A 24 -32.54 5.71 11.42
C GLU A 24 -32.90 4.92 12.68
N ARG A 25 -33.00 3.58 12.58
CA ARG A 25 -33.24 2.71 13.73
C ARG A 25 -32.04 2.63 14.68
N TYR A 26 -30.81 2.80 14.18
CA TYR A 26 -29.58 2.63 14.94
C TYR A 26 -28.61 3.82 14.76
N PRO A 27 -29.01 5.06 15.09
CA PRO A 27 -28.23 6.25 14.75
C PRO A 27 -26.92 6.37 15.54
N GLN A 28 -26.84 5.73 16.72
CA GLN A 28 -25.67 5.73 17.59
C GLN A 28 -24.69 4.59 17.27
N GLU A 29 -25.01 3.71 16.32
CA GLU A 29 -24.13 2.62 15.97
C GLU A 29 -23.01 3.04 15.03
N SER A 30 -21.82 2.47 15.24
CA SER A 30 -20.70 2.71 14.34
C SER A 30 -20.99 2.15 12.96
N ARG A 31 -20.40 2.76 11.93
CA ARG A 31 -20.46 2.29 10.53
C ARG A 31 -20.12 0.79 10.40
N ARG A 32 -19.25 0.25 11.28
CA ARG A 32 -18.94 -1.20 11.34
C ARG A 32 -20.13 -2.02 11.82
N LYS A 33 -20.78 -1.65 12.93
CA LYS A 33 -21.95 -2.38 13.43
C LYS A 33 -23.11 -2.34 12.44
N LEU A 34 -23.36 -1.18 11.84
CA LEU A 34 -24.36 -1.04 10.77
C LEU A 34 -24.09 -1.99 9.60
N SER A 35 -22.84 -2.14 9.15
CA SER A 35 -22.51 -3.06 8.07
C SER A 35 -22.73 -4.54 8.42
N VAL A 36 -22.51 -4.92 9.67
CA VAL A 36 -22.78 -6.28 10.17
C VAL A 36 -24.28 -6.52 10.17
N ARG A 37 -25.08 -5.62 10.75
CA ARG A 37 -26.54 -5.71 10.77
C ARG A 37 -27.14 -5.79 9.38
N LEU A 38 -26.63 -4.98 8.45
CA LEU A 38 -27.10 -5.01 7.07
C LEU A 38 -26.76 -6.33 6.40
N CYS A 39 -25.55 -6.86 6.61
CA CYS A 39 -25.19 -8.18 6.09
C CYS A 39 -26.04 -9.30 6.72
N GLU A 40 -26.40 -9.20 8.00
CA GLU A 40 -27.30 -10.17 8.64
C GLU A 40 -28.72 -10.07 8.07
N ALA A 41 -29.28 -8.87 7.96
CA ALA A 41 -30.61 -8.65 7.39
C ALA A 41 -30.73 -9.15 5.95
N TRP A 42 -29.67 -8.96 5.15
CA TRP A 42 -29.62 -9.39 3.75
C TRP A 42 -29.09 -10.81 3.56
N GLN A 43 -28.74 -11.52 4.65
CA GLN A 43 -28.01 -12.80 4.61
C GLN A 43 -26.79 -12.76 3.67
N TRP A 44 -26.09 -11.61 3.64
CA TRP A 44 -25.00 -11.34 2.72
C TRP A 44 -23.70 -11.95 3.25
N ARG A 45 -23.51 -13.23 2.91
CA ARG A 45 -22.40 -14.07 3.38
C ARG A 45 -21.46 -14.51 2.26
N GLN A 46 -20.24 -14.86 2.64
CA GLN A 46 -19.27 -15.54 1.80
C GLN A 46 -19.59 -17.04 1.73
N ALA A 47 -18.94 -17.78 0.83
CA ALA A 47 -19.13 -19.23 0.72
C ALA A 47 -18.77 -19.98 2.02
N ASN A 48 -17.86 -19.44 2.84
CA ASN A 48 -17.48 -19.97 4.14
C ASN A 48 -18.41 -19.53 5.29
N GLY A 49 -19.54 -18.88 4.99
CA GLY A 49 -20.52 -18.42 5.99
C GLY A 49 -20.18 -17.10 6.69
N ALA A 50 -18.95 -16.57 6.54
CA ALA A 50 -18.58 -15.27 7.10
C ALA A 50 -19.37 -14.13 6.44
N LEU A 51 -19.72 -13.09 7.22
CA LEU A 51 -20.40 -11.92 6.67
C LEU A 51 -19.48 -11.17 5.68
N ARG A 52 -20.09 -10.53 4.68
CA ARG A 52 -19.38 -9.65 3.73
C ARG A 52 -19.33 -8.20 4.23
N ASP A 53 -19.15 -7.99 5.54
CA ASP A 53 -19.23 -6.66 6.20
C ASP A 53 -18.20 -5.66 5.66
N MET A 54 -16.98 -6.13 5.33
CA MET A 54 -15.95 -5.30 4.68
C MET A 54 -16.39 -4.78 3.30
N VAL A 55 -17.02 -5.64 2.49
CA VAL A 55 -17.55 -5.27 1.16
C VAL A 55 -18.75 -4.35 1.33
N CYS A 56 -19.64 -4.67 2.26
CA CYS A 56 -20.81 -3.87 2.60
C CYS A 56 -20.43 -2.45 3.04
N ARG A 57 -19.38 -2.27 3.85
CA ARG A 57 -18.90 -0.92 4.21
C ARG A 57 -18.49 -0.10 3.01
N GLY A 58 -17.81 -0.71 2.04
CA GLY A 58 -17.45 -0.03 0.80
C GLY A 58 -18.67 0.41 -0.01
N MET A 59 -19.71 -0.43 -0.06
CA MET A 59 -21.00 -0.09 -0.70
C MET A 59 -21.69 1.08 0.01
N LEU A 60 -21.77 1.05 1.35
CA LEU A 60 -22.36 2.14 2.13
C LEU A 60 -21.62 3.47 1.92
N LEU A 61 -20.29 3.44 1.87
CA LEU A 61 -19.49 4.64 1.56
C LEU A 61 -19.73 5.16 0.14
N MET A 62 -19.91 4.26 -0.84
CA MET A 62 -20.27 4.66 -2.21
C MET A 62 -21.63 5.37 -2.23
N LEU A 63 -22.64 4.80 -1.55
CA LEU A 63 -23.99 5.39 -1.46
C LEU A 63 -23.99 6.74 -0.72
N GLU A 64 -23.19 6.88 0.35
CA GLU A 64 -23.01 8.15 1.06
C GLU A 64 -22.40 9.22 0.13
N ARG A 65 -21.37 8.86 -0.63
CA ARG A 65 -20.75 9.78 -1.62
C ARG A 65 -21.70 10.15 -2.75
N ALA A 66 -22.62 9.27 -3.11
CA ALA A 66 -23.66 9.53 -4.09
C ALA A 66 -24.83 10.35 -3.52
N GLY A 67 -24.80 10.74 -2.24
CA GLY A 67 -25.86 11.51 -1.58
C GLY A 67 -27.13 10.70 -1.29
N GLN A 68 -27.09 9.37 -1.44
CA GLN A 68 -28.26 8.51 -1.29
C GLN A 68 -28.56 8.16 0.16
N ILE A 69 -27.55 8.17 1.03
CA ILE A 69 -27.70 7.91 2.46
C ILE A 69 -26.77 8.83 3.24
N THR A 70 -27.06 9.05 4.52
CA THR A 70 -26.16 9.75 5.44
C THR A 70 -25.69 8.77 6.48
N LEU A 71 -24.39 8.44 6.53
CA LEU A 71 -23.87 7.54 7.56
C LEU A 71 -23.56 8.33 8.84
N PRO A 72 -23.61 7.68 10.02
CA PRO A 72 -23.16 8.29 11.27
C PRO A 72 -21.72 8.82 11.17
N PRO A 73 -21.35 9.85 11.94
CA PRO A 73 -20.00 10.40 11.93
C PRO A 73 -18.96 9.34 12.25
N VAL A 74 -17.73 9.54 11.74
CA VAL A 74 -16.62 8.62 11.99
C VAL A 74 -16.27 8.67 13.47
N SER A 75 -16.55 7.58 14.20
CA SER A 75 -16.33 7.51 15.64
C SER A 75 -14.85 7.30 16.03
N TYR A 76 -14.04 6.78 15.11
CA TYR A 76 -12.62 6.52 15.36
C TYR A 76 -11.85 6.40 14.05
N VAL A 77 -10.81 7.23 13.89
CA VAL A 77 -9.82 7.09 12.83
C VAL A 77 -8.64 6.34 13.42
N ARG A 78 -8.39 5.12 12.93
CA ARG A 78 -7.18 4.38 13.33
C ARG A 78 -5.97 5.17 12.86
N HIS A 79 -4.96 5.31 13.71
CA HIS A 79 -3.64 5.74 13.26
C HIS A 79 -3.19 4.79 12.15
N ASN A 80 -2.98 5.34 10.95
CA ASN A 80 -2.39 4.59 9.85
C ASN A 80 -0.89 4.86 9.89
N PRO A 81 -0.07 3.93 10.43
CA PRO A 81 1.39 4.11 10.45
C PRO A 81 1.99 4.15 9.04
N LEU A 82 1.23 3.79 8.00
CA LEU A 82 1.64 3.93 6.60
C LEU A 82 1.31 5.31 6.01
N ALA A 83 0.47 6.12 6.67
CA ALA A 83 0.08 7.45 6.18
C ALA A 83 1.08 8.55 6.52
N GLN A 84 1.84 8.39 7.61
CA GLN A 84 2.90 9.32 8.01
C GLN A 84 4.20 8.53 8.15
N ARG A 85 4.90 8.35 7.03
CA ARG A 85 6.21 7.68 7.02
C ARG A 85 7.32 8.73 6.99
N SER A 86 8.32 8.55 7.84
CA SER A 86 9.55 9.35 7.77
C SER A 86 10.31 9.01 6.50
N ARG A 87 10.82 10.05 5.82
CA ARG A 87 11.75 9.85 4.70
C ARG A 87 13.06 9.25 5.25
N PRO A 88 13.75 8.40 4.47
CA PRO A 88 15.08 7.94 4.86
C PRO A 88 16.04 9.12 5.04
N GLU A 89 16.88 9.06 6.05
CA GLU A 89 17.93 10.06 6.26
C GLU A 89 18.98 9.98 5.13
N PRO A 90 19.52 11.11 4.64
CA PRO A 90 20.55 11.10 3.62
C PRO A 90 21.77 10.27 4.04
N ALA A 91 22.30 9.46 3.12
CA ALA A 91 23.45 8.62 3.40
C ALA A 91 24.74 9.35 3.03
N ARG A 92 25.70 9.40 3.96
CA ARG A 92 27.05 9.87 3.66
C ARG A 92 27.83 8.77 2.96
N ILE A 93 27.83 8.83 1.63
CA ILE A 93 28.58 7.94 0.76
C ILE A 93 29.68 8.71 0.03
N ASP A 94 30.72 8.00 -0.36
CA ASP A 94 31.68 8.50 -1.34
C ASP A 94 31.01 8.60 -2.71
N LYS A 95 30.96 9.82 -3.26
CA LYS A 95 30.38 10.16 -4.57
C LYS A 95 31.48 10.47 -5.60
N THR A 96 32.69 9.95 -5.39
CA THR A 96 33.76 10.07 -6.38
C THR A 96 33.39 9.26 -7.63
N PRO A 97 33.32 9.90 -8.81
CA PRO A 97 33.01 9.19 -10.04
C PRO A 97 34.00 8.06 -10.32
N ILE A 98 33.47 6.94 -10.78
CA ILE A 98 34.27 5.80 -11.21
C ILE A 98 34.29 5.81 -12.73
N GLU A 99 35.43 6.20 -13.29
CA GLU A 99 35.67 6.23 -14.73
C GLU A 99 36.44 4.96 -15.15
N ASP A 100 35.73 3.85 -15.27
CA ASP A 100 36.32 2.59 -15.75
C ASP A 100 35.29 1.77 -16.53
N THR A 101 35.75 0.78 -17.28
CA THR A 101 34.90 -0.19 -17.97
C THR A 101 34.27 -1.14 -16.97
N LEU A 102 33.02 -1.56 -17.23
CA LEU A 102 32.32 -2.53 -16.38
C LEU A 102 33.10 -3.84 -16.20
N HIS A 103 33.88 -4.25 -17.21
CA HIS A 103 34.74 -5.43 -17.14
C HIS A 103 35.77 -5.34 -16.01
N ASN A 104 36.37 -4.17 -15.81
CA ASN A 104 37.36 -3.93 -14.75
C ASN A 104 36.71 -3.82 -13.36
N LEU A 105 35.41 -3.52 -13.31
CA LEU A 105 34.61 -3.47 -12.08
C LEU A 105 34.07 -4.85 -11.66
N GLN A 106 34.23 -5.88 -12.50
CA GLN A 106 33.79 -7.23 -12.20
C GLN A 106 34.78 -7.98 -11.29
N PRO A 107 34.28 -8.96 -10.49
CA PRO A 107 32.88 -9.35 -10.40
C PRO A 107 32.07 -8.45 -9.45
N LEU A 108 30.80 -8.22 -9.80
CA LEU A 108 29.81 -7.61 -8.94
C LEU A 108 29.09 -8.68 -8.12
N ARG A 109 28.83 -8.41 -6.84
CA ARG A 109 28.00 -9.25 -5.98
C ARG A 109 26.71 -8.51 -5.63
N PHE A 110 25.62 -9.25 -5.54
CA PHE A 110 24.34 -8.73 -5.08
C PHE A 110 24.02 -9.28 -3.70
N GLU A 111 23.92 -8.39 -2.73
CA GLU A 111 23.61 -8.74 -1.35
C GLU A 111 22.14 -8.46 -1.07
N GLN A 112 21.43 -9.43 -0.51
CA GLN A 112 20.05 -9.23 -0.05
C GLN A 112 20.07 -8.42 1.25
N VAL A 113 19.54 -7.20 1.19
CA VAL A 113 19.62 -6.25 2.32
C VAL A 113 18.31 -6.11 3.09
N ARG A 114 17.21 -6.76 2.66
CA ARG A 114 15.93 -6.74 3.39
C ARG A 114 16.09 -7.33 4.80
N ARG A 115 15.63 -6.60 5.80
CA ARG A 115 15.72 -6.90 7.24
C ARG A 115 17.16 -7.03 7.75
N THR A 116 18.09 -6.30 7.15
CA THR A 116 19.49 -6.24 7.57
C THR A 116 19.87 -4.83 8.02
N LEU A 117 21.03 -4.69 8.66
CA LEU A 117 21.61 -3.38 9.03
C LEU A 117 21.91 -2.49 7.81
N GLN A 118 21.94 -3.05 6.60
CA GLN A 118 22.21 -2.32 5.35
C GLN A 118 20.92 -1.81 4.68
N GLU A 119 19.73 -2.17 5.19
CA GLU A 119 18.45 -1.71 4.63
C GLU A 119 18.26 -0.19 4.69
N PRO A 120 18.63 0.53 5.78
CA PRO A 120 18.52 1.98 5.81
C PRO A 120 19.33 2.66 4.70
N LEU A 121 20.56 2.20 4.47
CA LEU A 121 21.42 2.71 3.39
C LEU A 121 20.75 2.50 2.02
N PHE A 122 20.19 1.32 1.76
CA PHE A 122 19.43 1.06 0.53
C PHE A 122 18.26 2.05 0.35
N ASN A 123 17.50 2.32 1.41
CA ASN A 123 16.38 3.25 1.35
C ASN A 123 16.86 4.69 1.08
N SER A 124 17.93 5.13 1.72
CA SER A 124 18.55 6.45 1.49
C SER A 124 19.05 6.61 0.06
N LEU A 125 19.67 5.57 -0.49
CA LEU A 125 20.14 5.57 -1.89
C LEU A 125 18.99 5.68 -2.89
N LEU A 126 17.87 4.99 -2.64
CA LEU A 126 16.67 5.16 -3.45
C LEU A 126 16.07 6.56 -3.33
N GLU A 127 16.02 7.12 -2.11
CA GLU A 127 15.49 8.46 -1.89
C GLU A 127 16.31 9.53 -2.64
N GLU A 128 17.64 9.42 -2.63
CA GLU A 128 18.52 10.41 -3.26
C GLU A 128 18.63 10.25 -4.79
N HIS A 129 18.65 9.01 -5.30
CA HIS A 129 19.09 8.74 -6.67
C HIS A 129 18.01 8.14 -7.58
N HIS A 130 16.86 7.73 -7.05
CA HIS A 130 15.75 7.28 -7.88
C HIS A 130 14.82 8.47 -8.23
N SER A 131 14.38 8.56 -9.49
CA SER A 131 13.56 9.71 -9.94
C SER A 131 12.23 9.87 -9.19
N LEU A 132 11.72 8.80 -8.57
CA LEU A 132 10.50 8.82 -7.75
C LEU A 132 10.78 8.89 -6.24
N GLY A 133 12.06 8.90 -5.82
CA GLY A 133 12.46 8.72 -4.43
C GLY A 133 12.16 7.32 -3.89
N TYR A 134 12.29 7.16 -2.58
CA TYR A 134 11.98 5.92 -1.88
C TYR A 134 10.52 5.87 -1.45
N GLU A 135 9.80 4.88 -1.98
CA GLU A 135 8.48 4.50 -1.46
C GLU A 135 8.55 3.14 -0.80
N GLN A 136 8.11 3.04 0.46
CA GLN A 136 8.22 1.78 1.19
C GLN A 136 7.26 0.71 0.60
N PRO A 137 7.81 -0.40 0.09
CA PRO A 137 7.02 -1.49 -0.48
C PRO A 137 6.04 -2.08 0.53
N VAL A 138 4.85 -2.44 0.06
CA VAL A 138 3.82 -3.15 0.84
C VAL A 138 3.65 -4.55 0.25
N GLY A 139 3.64 -5.58 1.09
CA GLY A 139 3.60 -6.99 0.67
C GLY A 139 4.98 -7.63 0.59
N GLU A 140 5.07 -8.80 -0.06
CA GLU A 140 6.34 -9.49 -0.28
C GLU A 140 7.17 -8.80 -1.36
N HIS A 141 8.45 -8.60 -1.05
CA HIS A 141 9.40 -7.87 -1.91
C HIS A 141 10.84 -8.24 -1.55
N LEU A 142 11.74 -8.04 -2.50
CA LEU A 142 13.19 -8.21 -2.30
C LEU A 142 13.91 -6.86 -2.43
N LYS A 143 15.00 -6.71 -1.66
CA LYS A 143 15.91 -5.57 -1.72
C LYS A 143 17.32 -6.10 -1.90
N TYR A 144 17.97 -5.74 -3.00
CA TYR A 144 19.36 -6.10 -3.28
C TYR A 144 20.22 -4.87 -3.46
N ARG A 145 21.46 -4.93 -2.96
CA ARG A 145 22.48 -3.93 -3.19
C ARG A 145 23.66 -4.56 -3.91
N GLY A 146 24.11 -3.92 -4.98
CA GLY A 146 25.36 -4.25 -5.66
C GLY A 146 26.58 -3.81 -4.84
N VAL A 147 27.56 -4.71 -4.69
CA VAL A 147 28.86 -4.44 -4.10
C VAL A 147 29.97 -5.01 -4.99
N GLY A 148 31.10 -4.31 -5.07
CA GLY A 148 32.27 -4.81 -5.76
C GLY A 148 32.95 -5.91 -4.96
N ALA A 149 33.37 -6.99 -5.62
CA ALA A 149 34.00 -8.11 -4.94
C ALA A 149 35.43 -7.83 -4.46
N ARG A 150 36.07 -6.73 -4.92
CA ARG A 150 37.41 -6.32 -4.51
C ARG A 150 37.32 -5.15 -3.50
N PRO A 151 38.22 -5.06 -2.52
CA PRO A 151 38.29 -3.92 -1.60
C PRO A 151 38.48 -2.57 -2.31
N SER A 152 39.09 -2.57 -3.50
CA SER A 152 39.31 -1.39 -4.35
C SER A 152 38.18 -1.13 -5.36
N SER A 153 37.30 -2.11 -5.62
CA SER A 153 36.17 -1.91 -6.53
C SER A 153 35.08 -1.17 -5.76
N ARG A 154 35.15 0.16 -5.79
CA ARG A 154 34.01 1.01 -5.50
C ARG A 154 32.94 0.62 -6.52
N VAL A 155 31.79 0.17 -6.07
CA VAL A 155 30.64 -0.04 -6.95
C VAL A 155 29.54 0.84 -6.39
N PRO A 156 29.07 1.80 -7.19
CA PRO A 156 27.92 2.57 -6.79
C PRO A 156 26.74 1.61 -6.71
N GLY A 157 26.06 1.62 -5.57
CA GLY A 157 25.07 0.61 -5.21
C GLY A 157 23.98 0.53 -6.26
N LEU A 158 24.06 -0.47 -7.15
CA LEU A 158 22.92 -0.89 -7.94
C LEU A 158 21.91 -1.45 -6.94
N VAL A 159 20.91 -0.63 -6.67
CA VAL A 159 19.81 -0.96 -5.78
C VAL A 159 18.70 -1.52 -6.66
N LEU A 160 18.33 -2.79 -6.43
CA LEU A 160 17.20 -3.45 -7.07
C LEU A 160 16.13 -3.73 -6.01
N GLY A 161 14.98 -3.08 -6.14
CA GLY A 161 13.76 -3.41 -5.41
C GLY A 161 12.77 -4.10 -6.34
N SER A 162 12.25 -5.28 -5.98
CA SER A 162 11.08 -5.85 -6.65
C SER A 162 9.89 -5.78 -5.69
N ALA A 163 9.10 -4.72 -5.80
CA ALA A 163 7.90 -4.55 -4.98
C ALA A 163 6.61 -4.97 -5.71
N SER A 164 6.65 -5.06 -7.03
CA SER A 164 5.56 -5.48 -7.92
C SER A 164 6.08 -5.52 -9.37
N PRO A 165 5.39 -6.18 -10.33
CA PRO A 165 5.83 -6.25 -11.74
C PRO A 165 6.04 -4.89 -12.43
N TRP A 166 5.53 -3.80 -11.86
CA TRP A 166 5.59 -2.45 -12.42
C TRP A 166 6.65 -1.53 -11.77
N ALA A 167 7.36 -1.99 -10.74
CA ALA A 167 8.34 -1.17 -10.02
C ALA A 167 9.64 -1.94 -9.80
N VAL A 168 10.41 -2.10 -10.88
CA VAL A 168 11.86 -2.33 -10.79
C VAL A 168 12.50 -0.95 -10.70
N ALA A 169 12.85 -0.55 -9.48
CA ALA A 169 13.60 0.68 -9.26
C ALA A 169 15.10 0.36 -9.35
N THR A 170 15.81 1.09 -10.20
CA THR A 170 17.28 1.10 -10.26
C THR A 170 17.77 2.49 -9.93
N ALA A 171 18.55 2.61 -8.86
CA ALA A 171 19.29 3.84 -8.55
C ALA A 171 20.76 3.61 -8.88
N THR A 172 21.39 4.59 -9.54
CA THR A 172 22.82 4.62 -9.80
C THR A 172 23.39 5.81 -9.05
N VAL A 173 24.36 5.55 -8.17
CA VAL A 173 25.17 6.61 -7.57
C VAL A 173 26.27 6.95 -8.58
N GLY A 174 26.35 8.21 -9.02
CA GLY A 174 27.43 8.70 -9.87
C GLY A 174 28.59 9.22 -9.04
#